data_AF-A0A4W5P309-F1
#
_entry.id   AF-A0A4W5P309-F1
#
_cell.length_a   1.000
_cell.length_b   1.000
_cell.length_c   1.000
_cell.angle_alpha   90.00
_cell.angle_beta   90.00
_cell.angle_gamma   90.00
#
_symmetry.space_group_name_H-M   'P 1'
#
loop_
_entity.id
_entity.type
_entity.pdbx_description
1 polymer ?
#
loop_
_entity_poly.entity_id
_entity_poly.type
_entity_poly.pdbx_seq_one_letter_code
_entity_poly.pdbx_strand_id
1 'polypeptide(L)'
;LGGRRPHVEQGHSEPRKYDPTFKGPIYNRGCTDIVCCILFIICILGYVAVGILAWSQGDPRKVIYPTDSRGQFCGQPLKSVFVLGFRGLVIAMLISLLFIVLLRFLAGIMVWVMIVMVILVIGYGIVHCSMEYVSLKSEVIIILLLIFLRNRILIAIALIKEASRAIGYVMSALFYPLFTFALLTIVIAYWAVTAVFLSTSNQPIYKVFNETACDHSRKICEPANFSTSSMKAECQDSKCLFAFYGGETVYHKYLIGLQFYNVFLFFWCANFVTALGQMTLAGAFASYYWAFVKPDDMPAFPIFSSLGRSLRYHTGSLAFGSLILSIIQIIRVLLEYIDHKLQGTQNKCTKFLLCCLKCCFWCLEKFIKFINRNAYIMVAIYGKNFCTSAKDAFFLLMRNMIRVAVLDKVTDFLLFLGKLLIVGLVGIFAFFFFSGRVKAFENTAPNLHYYWVPILTVVVGSYLIAHGFFSVYAMCVDTLFLCFLEDLERNDGSAERPYRMSDRLLKVLNKKNKPEPAE
;
A
#
# COMPACT_ATOMS: atom_id res chain seq x y z
N LEU A 1 38.08 23.18 15.47
CA LEU A 1 38.09 23.21 13.99
C LEU A 1 36.87 22.47 13.46
N GLY A 2 35.70 23.13 13.45
CA GLY A 2 34.43 22.54 13.06
C GLY A 2 33.60 23.58 12.34
N GLY A 3 33.95 23.86 11.09
CA GLY A 3 33.21 24.79 10.25
C GLY A 3 31.85 24.21 9.90
N ARG A 4 30.77 24.83 10.39
CA ARG A 4 29.45 24.69 9.76
C ARG A 4 29.60 25.12 8.30
N ARG A 5 29.38 24.21 7.35
CA ARG A 5 29.23 24.59 5.95
C ARG A 5 28.02 25.54 5.86
N PRO A 6 28.14 26.70 5.19
CA PRO A 6 26.98 27.54 4.95
C PRO A 6 26.01 26.76 4.05
N HIS A 7 24.78 26.55 4.54
CA HIS A 7 23.67 26.16 3.68
C HIS A 7 23.44 27.33 2.72
N VAL A 8 23.95 27.20 1.49
CA VAL A 8 23.57 28.11 0.41
C VAL A 8 22.08 27.85 0.15
N GLU A 9 21.22 28.75 0.64
CA GLU A 9 19.81 28.79 0.27
C GLU A 9 19.71 29.14 -1.22
N GLN A 10 19.73 28.12 -2.08
CA GLN A 10 19.40 28.26 -3.49
C GLN A 10 17.90 28.52 -3.63
N GLY A 11 17.54 29.44 -4.54
CA GLY A 11 16.16 29.69 -4.93
C GLY A 11 15.50 28.40 -5.40
N HIS A 12 14.32 28.10 -4.85
CA HIS A 12 13.61 26.83 -5.01
C HIS A 12 13.19 26.48 -6.46
N SER A 13 13.42 27.40 -7.41
CA SER A 13 13.07 27.30 -8.83
C SER A 13 14.28 27.21 -9.76
N GLU A 14 15.51 27.13 -9.24
CA GLU A 14 16.73 27.00 -10.06
C GLU A 14 17.25 25.55 -10.14
N PRO A 15 17.95 25.15 -11.22
CA PRO A 15 18.68 23.88 -11.28
C PRO A 15 19.74 23.81 -10.17
N ARG A 16 19.91 22.63 -9.57
CA ARG A 16 20.89 22.48 -8.47
C ARG A 16 22.32 22.58 -9.00
N LYS A 17 23.15 23.38 -8.33
CA LYS A 17 24.57 23.55 -8.69
C LYS A 17 25.35 22.24 -8.50
N TYR A 18 26.35 22.05 -9.36
CA TYR A 18 27.29 20.93 -9.28
C TYR A 18 28.04 20.91 -7.94
N ASP A 19 28.12 19.74 -7.31
CA ASP A 19 28.92 19.48 -6.11
C ASP A 19 29.75 18.21 -6.33
N PRO A 20 31.10 18.33 -6.46
CA PRO A 20 31.97 17.18 -6.71
C PRO A 20 32.01 16.19 -5.54
N THR A 21 31.65 16.63 -4.33
CA THR A 21 31.66 15.78 -3.12
C THR A 21 30.36 15.01 -2.89
N PHE A 22 29.34 15.26 -3.71
CA PHE A 22 28.05 14.60 -3.57
C PHE A 22 28.16 13.11 -3.93
N LYS A 23 28.08 12.22 -2.95
CA LYS A 23 28.13 10.76 -3.14
C LYS A 23 26.78 10.07 -2.89
N GLY A 24 25.68 10.80 -3.10
CA GLY A 24 24.32 10.28 -2.93
C GLY A 24 23.69 10.65 -1.59
N PRO A 25 22.90 9.75 -0.98
CA PRO A 25 22.15 10.07 0.24
C PRO A 25 23.02 10.64 1.36
N ILE A 26 22.76 11.90 1.75
CA ILE A 26 23.57 12.62 2.74
C ILE A 26 23.59 11.85 4.07
N TYR A 27 24.74 11.69 4.71
CA TYR A 27 24.86 10.95 5.97
C TYR A 27 24.59 11.82 7.21
N ASN A 28 25.08 13.06 7.23
CA ASN A 28 24.83 14.01 8.32
C ASN A 28 23.46 14.65 8.15
N ARG A 29 22.51 14.31 9.04
CA ARG A 29 21.12 14.77 8.98
C ARG A 29 20.61 15.25 10.33
N GLY A 30 19.63 16.15 10.30
CA GLY A 30 18.79 16.51 11.44
C GLY A 30 17.43 15.83 11.36
N CYS A 31 16.70 15.81 12.49
CA CYS A 31 15.31 15.34 12.51
C CYS A 31 14.41 16.28 11.72
N THR A 32 13.51 15.73 10.90
CA THR A 32 12.59 16.49 10.06
C THR A 32 11.16 16.41 10.59
N ASP A 33 10.41 17.51 10.41
CA ASP A 33 8.97 17.62 10.75
C ASP A 33 8.63 17.11 12.17
N ILE A 34 9.41 17.54 13.18
CA ILE A 34 9.36 17.04 14.57
C ILE A 34 7.96 17.14 15.19
N VAL A 35 7.22 18.22 14.93
CA VAL A 35 5.85 18.40 15.44
C VAL A 35 4.93 17.28 14.97
N CYS A 36 5.03 16.88 13.70
CA CYS A 36 4.24 15.77 13.15
C CYS A 36 4.67 14.43 13.75
N CYS A 37 5.95 14.26 14.07
CA CYS A 37 6.45 13.07 14.77
C CYS A 37 5.84 12.95 16.17
N ILE A 38 5.88 14.03 16.97
CA ILE A 38 5.31 14.07 18.32
C ILE A 38 3.81 13.79 18.28
N LEU A 39 3.09 14.45 17.38
CA LEU A 39 1.65 14.28 17.24
C LEU A 39 1.30 12.83 16.83
N PHE A 40 2.06 12.23 15.92
CA PHE A 40 1.88 10.82 15.55
C PHE A 40 2.08 9.88 16.73
N ILE A 41 3.14 10.07 17.53
CA ILE A 41 3.40 9.26 18.72
C ILE A 41 2.26 9.38 19.73
N ILE A 42 1.77 10.60 20.01
CA ILE A 42 0.64 10.83 20.93
C ILE A 42 -0.61 10.11 20.42
N CYS A 43 -0.92 10.19 19.13
CA CYS A 43 -2.06 9.47 18.56
C CYS A 43 -1.88 7.94 18.62
N ILE A 44 -0.68 7.41 18.45
CA ILE A 44 -0.42 5.97 18.61
C ILE A 44 -0.62 5.53 20.06
N LEU A 45 -0.13 6.31 21.04
CA LEU A 45 -0.34 6.01 22.46
C LEU A 45 -1.83 6.03 22.82
N GLY A 46 -2.58 7.01 22.32
CA GLY A 46 -4.04 7.06 22.45
C GLY A 46 -4.71 5.84 21.81
N TYR A 47 -4.25 5.41 20.64
CA TYR A 47 -4.78 4.24 19.94
C TYR A 47 -4.55 2.92 20.70
N VAL A 48 -3.38 2.78 21.35
CA VAL A 48 -3.07 1.68 22.26
C VAL A 48 -4.01 1.69 23.46
N ALA A 49 -4.24 2.86 24.07
CA ALA A 49 -5.17 2.99 25.19
C ALA A 49 -6.61 2.62 24.80
N VAL A 50 -7.09 3.04 23.62
CA VAL A 50 -8.41 2.65 23.10
C VAL A 50 -8.51 1.14 22.90
N GLY A 51 -7.47 0.49 22.38
CA GLY A 51 -7.43 -0.97 22.25
C GLY A 51 -7.53 -1.68 23.59
N ILE A 52 -6.76 -1.24 24.60
CA ILE A 52 -6.81 -1.80 25.96
C ILE A 52 -8.22 -1.63 26.57
N LEU A 53 -8.82 -0.44 26.44
CA LEU A 53 -10.17 -0.18 26.92
C LEU A 53 -11.20 -1.08 26.21
N ALA A 54 -11.12 -1.18 24.89
CA ALA A 54 -12.00 -2.04 24.10
C ALA A 54 -11.87 -3.51 24.51
N TRP A 55 -10.65 -4.02 24.73
CA TRP A 55 -10.40 -5.39 25.17
C TRP A 55 -10.90 -5.67 26.59
N SER A 56 -10.83 -4.68 27.47
CA SER A 56 -11.32 -4.83 28.85
C SER A 56 -12.84 -4.88 28.96
N GLN A 57 -13.58 -4.25 28.03
CA GLN A 57 -15.04 -4.11 28.10
C GLN A 57 -15.81 -4.89 27.03
N GLY A 58 -15.18 -5.18 25.90
CA GLY A 58 -15.77 -5.89 24.78
C GLY A 58 -15.84 -7.39 25.00
N ASP A 59 -16.92 -8.01 24.53
CA ASP A 59 -17.03 -9.47 24.45
C ASP A 59 -17.21 -9.88 22.98
N PRO A 60 -16.15 -10.36 22.30
CA PRO A 60 -16.20 -10.69 20.88
C PRO A 60 -17.19 -11.82 20.56
N ARG A 61 -17.63 -12.60 21.57
CA ARG A 61 -18.64 -13.66 21.39
C ARG A 61 -19.98 -13.11 20.89
N LYS A 62 -20.32 -11.86 21.22
CA LYS A 62 -21.58 -11.19 20.83
C LYS A 62 -21.75 -11.00 19.32
N VAL A 63 -20.66 -10.97 18.54
CA VAL A 63 -20.73 -10.83 17.07
C VAL A 63 -20.83 -12.19 16.36
N ILE A 64 -20.33 -13.26 17.00
CA ILE A 64 -20.14 -14.56 16.36
C ILE A 64 -21.28 -15.52 16.72
N TYR A 65 -21.77 -15.46 17.95
CA TYR A 65 -22.80 -16.37 18.44
C TYR A 65 -24.17 -15.68 18.54
N PRO A 66 -25.25 -16.30 18.04
CA PRO A 66 -26.59 -15.86 18.35
C PRO A 66 -26.84 -16.05 19.86
N THR A 67 -27.45 -15.05 20.48
CA THR A 67 -27.93 -15.10 21.87
C THR A 67 -29.40 -15.48 21.93
N ASP A 68 -29.76 -16.28 22.94
CA ASP A 68 -31.16 -16.59 23.23
C ASP A 68 -31.89 -15.41 23.90
N SER A 69 -33.20 -15.56 24.19
CA SER A 69 -34.02 -14.54 24.85
C SER A 69 -33.61 -14.25 26.31
N ARG A 70 -32.72 -15.06 26.88
CA ARG A 70 -32.13 -14.92 28.22
C ARG A 70 -30.69 -14.37 28.16
N GLY A 71 -30.17 -14.04 26.97
CA GLY A 71 -28.83 -13.49 26.77
C GLY A 71 -27.69 -14.52 26.81
N GLN A 72 -27.99 -15.82 26.70
CA GLN A 72 -27.00 -16.91 26.70
C GLN A 72 -26.54 -17.25 25.27
N PHE A 73 -25.26 -17.58 25.10
CA PHE A 73 -24.68 -17.96 23.80
C PHE A 73 -24.98 -19.43 23.46
N CYS A 74 -25.45 -19.69 22.23
CA CYS A 74 -25.74 -21.04 21.74
C CYS A 74 -24.64 -21.55 20.77
N GLY A 75 -24.14 -22.78 20.95
CA GLY A 75 -23.20 -23.47 20.04
C GLY A 75 -21.73 -23.51 20.49
N GLN A 76 -21.06 -24.66 20.28
CA GLN A 76 -19.74 -25.10 20.79
C GLN A 76 -18.48 -24.41 20.15
N PRO A 77 -17.21 -24.75 20.51
CA PRO A 77 -16.16 -23.77 20.83
C PRO A 77 -15.29 -23.23 19.67
N LEU A 78 -14.76 -22.02 19.92
CA LEU A 78 -14.06 -21.07 19.03
C LEU A 78 -12.65 -21.47 18.52
N LYS A 79 -12.03 -22.54 19.04
CA LYS A 79 -10.56 -22.75 18.89
C LYS A 79 -10.10 -23.03 17.45
N SER A 80 -10.97 -23.47 16.55
CA SER A 80 -10.58 -23.94 15.21
C SER A 80 -10.32 -22.82 14.19
N VAL A 81 -11.12 -21.74 14.18
CA VAL A 81 -11.07 -20.72 13.11
C VAL A 81 -9.81 -19.85 13.19
N PHE A 82 -9.46 -19.36 14.39
CA PHE A 82 -8.29 -18.50 14.58
C PHE A 82 -6.98 -19.26 14.39
N VAL A 83 -6.90 -20.51 14.86
CA VAL A 83 -5.71 -21.37 14.70
C VAL A 83 -5.53 -21.78 13.24
N LEU A 84 -6.61 -22.06 12.50
CA LEU A 84 -6.56 -22.38 11.08
C LEU A 84 -6.15 -21.16 10.24
N GLY A 85 -6.66 -19.96 10.56
CA GLY A 85 -6.28 -18.71 9.91
C GLY A 85 -4.80 -18.36 10.12
N PHE A 86 -4.29 -18.51 11.34
CA PHE A 86 -2.88 -18.24 11.64
C PHE A 86 -1.94 -19.25 10.96
N ARG A 87 -2.29 -20.55 10.98
CA ARG A 87 -1.52 -21.59 10.28
C ARG A 87 -1.51 -21.39 8.77
N GLY A 88 -2.65 -21.02 8.18
CA GLY A 88 -2.75 -20.68 6.75
C GLY A 88 -1.90 -19.48 6.37
N LEU A 89 -1.86 -18.44 7.22
CA LEU A 89 -1.05 -17.24 6.99
C LEU A 89 0.47 -17.55 7.00
N VAL A 90 0.93 -18.38 7.95
CA VAL A 90 2.34 -18.78 8.05
C VAL A 90 2.76 -19.61 6.84
N ILE A 91 1.93 -20.57 6.43
CA ILE A 91 2.20 -21.39 5.24
C ILE A 91 2.22 -20.52 3.98
N ALA A 92 1.28 -19.59 3.83
CA ALA A 92 1.27 -18.64 2.73
C ALA A 92 2.52 -17.75 2.71
N MET A 93 3.00 -17.29 3.87
CA MET A 93 4.26 -16.55 4.00
C MET A 93 5.48 -17.36 3.56
N LEU A 94 5.57 -18.63 3.97
CA LEU A 94 6.68 -19.52 3.61
C LEU A 94 6.68 -19.87 2.12
N ILE A 95 5.51 -20.16 1.55
CA ILE A 95 5.35 -20.41 0.10
C ILE A 95 5.70 -19.15 -0.69
N SER A 96 5.28 -17.97 -0.20
CA SER A 96 5.70 -16.69 -0.80
C SER A 96 7.22 -16.55 -0.76
N LEU A 97 7.85 -16.82 0.39
CA LEU A 97 9.31 -16.73 0.56
C LEU A 97 10.07 -17.68 -0.40
N LEU A 98 9.60 -18.91 -0.56
CA LEU A 98 10.14 -19.87 -1.53
C LEU A 98 10.03 -19.36 -2.97
N PHE A 99 8.84 -18.87 -3.35
CA PHE A 99 8.59 -18.31 -4.68
C PHE A 99 9.50 -17.12 -4.99
N ILE A 100 9.83 -16.31 -4.00
CA ILE A 100 10.70 -15.14 -4.14
C ILE A 100 12.15 -15.53 -4.35
N VAL A 101 12.63 -16.56 -3.65
CA VAL A 101 13.95 -17.14 -3.90
C VAL A 101 14.01 -17.73 -5.31
N LEU A 102 12.91 -18.29 -5.80
CA LEU A 102 12.80 -18.75 -7.18
C LEU A 102 12.86 -17.58 -8.19
N LEU A 103 12.18 -16.47 -7.88
CA LEU A 103 12.23 -15.24 -8.67
C LEU A 103 13.61 -14.58 -8.73
N ARG A 104 14.52 -14.87 -7.78
CA ARG A 104 15.94 -14.47 -7.86
C ARG A 104 16.59 -14.91 -9.17
N PHE A 105 16.30 -16.14 -9.59
CA PHE A 105 16.89 -16.76 -10.79
C PHE A 105 16.04 -16.50 -12.04
N LEU A 106 14.73 -16.29 -11.85
CA LEU A 106 13.83 -15.99 -12.95
C LEU A 106 13.82 -14.51 -13.35
N ALA A 107 14.17 -13.54 -12.49
CA ALA A 107 14.00 -12.11 -12.78
C ALA A 107 14.66 -11.64 -14.09
N GLY A 108 15.88 -12.13 -14.38
CA GLY A 108 16.56 -11.84 -15.65
C GLY A 108 15.85 -12.49 -16.84
N ILE A 109 15.41 -13.74 -16.68
CA ILE A 109 14.65 -14.50 -17.68
C ILE A 109 13.27 -13.87 -17.90
N MET A 110 12.60 -13.37 -16.86
CA MET A 110 11.28 -12.76 -16.90
C MET A 110 11.27 -11.53 -17.80
N VAL A 111 12.31 -10.70 -17.76
CA VAL A 111 12.39 -9.53 -18.65
C VAL A 111 12.44 -9.98 -20.12
N TRP A 112 13.23 -11.02 -20.44
CA TRP A 112 13.30 -11.56 -21.79
C TRP A 112 12.01 -12.25 -22.21
N VAL A 113 11.43 -13.07 -21.34
CA VAL A 113 10.13 -13.73 -21.56
C VAL A 113 9.04 -12.68 -21.76
N MET A 114 9.02 -11.59 -20.99
CA MET A 114 8.08 -10.49 -21.18
C MET A 114 8.28 -9.77 -22.51
N ILE A 115 9.52 -9.50 -22.92
CA ILE A 115 9.78 -8.89 -24.22
C ILE A 115 9.27 -9.80 -25.34
N VAL A 116 9.59 -11.10 -25.27
CA VAL A 116 9.12 -12.10 -26.23
C VAL A 116 7.59 -12.20 -26.21
N MET A 117 6.96 -12.22 -25.04
CA MET A 117 5.50 -12.26 -24.92
C MET A 117 4.83 -11.01 -25.45
N VAL A 118 5.36 -9.81 -25.19
CA VAL A 118 4.86 -8.57 -25.81
C VAL A 118 4.93 -8.67 -27.32
N ILE A 119 6.05 -9.17 -27.87
CA ILE A 119 6.21 -9.40 -29.30
C ILE A 119 5.21 -10.44 -29.81
N LEU A 120 4.98 -11.53 -29.08
CA LEU A 120 4.03 -12.58 -29.44
C LEU A 120 2.58 -12.14 -29.35
N VAL A 121 2.19 -11.36 -28.34
CA VAL A 121 0.85 -10.80 -28.19
C VAL A 121 0.59 -9.76 -29.26
N ILE A 122 1.57 -8.90 -29.56
CA ILE A 122 1.47 -7.96 -30.68
C ILE A 122 1.40 -8.74 -32.00
N GLY A 123 2.23 -9.77 -32.19
CA GLY A 123 2.24 -10.61 -33.38
C GLY A 123 0.93 -11.39 -33.55
N TYR A 124 0.41 -11.99 -32.48
CA TYR A 124 -0.88 -12.67 -32.47
C TYR A 124 -2.03 -11.70 -32.67
N GLY A 125 -1.98 -10.51 -32.07
CA GLY A 125 -2.94 -9.42 -32.33
C GLY A 125 -2.94 -9.04 -33.81
N ILE A 126 -1.77 -8.90 -34.43
CA ILE A 126 -1.63 -8.64 -35.87
C ILE A 126 -2.23 -9.80 -36.70
N VAL A 127 -1.95 -11.06 -36.35
CA VAL A 127 -2.44 -12.27 -37.07
C VAL A 127 -3.95 -12.48 -36.88
N HIS A 128 -4.46 -12.36 -35.66
CA HIS A 128 -5.88 -12.52 -35.34
C HIS A 128 -6.70 -11.35 -35.90
N CYS A 129 -6.17 -10.13 -35.84
CA CYS A 129 -6.79 -8.95 -36.44
C CYS A 129 -6.77 -9.00 -37.97
N SER A 130 -5.79 -9.68 -38.59
CA SER A 130 -5.78 -9.93 -40.04
C SER A 130 -6.73 -11.04 -40.46
N MET A 131 -7.06 -11.97 -39.56
CA MET A 131 -8.06 -13.02 -39.79
C MET A 131 -9.51 -12.56 -39.57
N GLU A 132 -9.76 -11.49 -38.80
CA GLU A 132 -11.11 -11.15 -38.30
C GLU A 132 -11.49 -9.65 -38.38
N TYR A 133 -11.20 -8.99 -39.51
CA TYR A 133 -11.45 -7.56 -39.71
C TYR A 133 -12.93 -7.11 -39.51
N VAL A 134 -13.30 -6.71 -38.27
CA VAL A 134 -13.99 -5.45 -37.88
C VAL A 134 -13.76 -5.18 -36.37
N SER A 135 -12.65 -4.53 -36.01
CA SER A 135 -12.56 -3.57 -34.88
C SER A 135 -11.26 -2.76 -34.94
N LEU A 136 -11.06 -2.07 -36.05
CA LEU A 136 -9.84 -1.31 -36.38
C LEU A 136 -9.58 -0.07 -35.50
N LYS A 137 -10.53 0.36 -34.66
CA LYS A 137 -10.40 1.66 -33.98
C LYS A 137 -9.50 1.62 -32.74
N SER A 138 -9.45 0.54 -31.96
CA SER A 138 -8.60 0.47 -30.76
C SER A 138 -7.17 0.03 -31.06
N GLU A 139 -6.98 -0.92 -31.97
CA GLU A 139 -5.67 -1.50 -32.34
C GLU A 139 -4.78 -0.49 -33.09
N VAL A 140 -5.34 0.25 -34.06
CA VAL A 140 -4.61 1.27 -34.81
C VAL A 140 -4.13 2.38 -33.89
N ILE A 141 -4.93 2.76 -32.88
CA ILE A 141 -4.54 3.74 -31.86
C ILE A 141 -3.39 3.21 -31.00
N ILE A 142 -3.42 1.93 -30.59
CA ILE A 142 -2.36 1.31 -29.80
C ILE A 142 -1.08 1.19 -30.62
N ILE A 143 -1.14 0.75 -31.88
CA ILE A 143 0.02 0.62 -32.76
C ILE A 143 0.62 1.99 -33.09
N LEU A 144 -0.21 3.00 -33.41
CA LEU A 144 0.25 4.39 -33.59
C LEU A 144 0.89 4.94 -32.31
N LEU A 145 0.29 4.68 -31.14
CA LEU A 145 0.89 5.02 -29.84
C LEU A 145 2.24 4.33 -29.66
N LEU A 146 2.36 3.03 -29.90
CA LEU A 146 3.61 2.30 -29.73
C LEU A 146 4.71 2.77 -30.69
N ILE A 147 4.35 3.08 -31.94
CA ILE A 147 5.29 3.62 -32.94
C ILE A 147 5.75 5.03 -32.52
N PHE A 148 4.81 5.90 -32.13
CA PHE A 148 5.13 7.25 -31.65
C PHE A 148 5.96 7.24 -30.36
N LEU A 149 5.75 6.25 -29.50
CA LEU A 149 6.44 6.09 -28.23
C LEU A 149 7.73 5.27 -28.32
N ARG A 150 8.14 4.76 -29.50
CA ARG A 150 9.29 3.85 -29.67
C ARG A 150 10.56 4.32 -28.96
N ASN A 151 10.96 5.58 -29.19
CA ASN A 151 12.18 6.13 -28.57
C ASN A 151 12.07 6.24 -27.04
N ARG A 152 10.86 6.41 -26.51
CA ARG A 152 10.58 6.49 -25.08
C ARG A 152 10.52 5.10 -24.44
N ILE A 153 9.97 4.11 -25.15
CA ILE A 153 9.97 2.70 -24.76
C ILE A 153 11.40 2.19 -24.60
N LEU A 154 12.32 2.58 -25.50
CA LEU A 154 13.74 2.23 -25.37
C LEU A 154 14.37 2.77 -24.08
N ILE A 155 14.03 4.00 -23.66
CA ILE A 155 14.47 4.56 -22.38
C ILE A 155 13.87 3.79 -21.20
N ALA A 156 12.57 3.48 -21.25
CA ALA A 156 11.92 2.70 -20.20
C ALA A 156 12.53 1.29 -20.06
N ILE A 157 12.80 0.60 -21.18
CA ILE A 157 13.49 -0.70 -21.19
C ILE A 157 14.91 -0.56 -20.62
N ALA A 158 15.64 0.51 -20.97
CA ALA A 158 16.97 0.75 -20.43
C ALA A 158 16.92 0.95 -18.90
N LEU A 159 15.97 1.74 -18.39
CA LEU A 159 15.78 1.94 -16.96
C LEU A 159 15.34 0.68 -16.23
N ILE A 160 14.46 -0.13 -16.82
CA ILE A 160 14.06 -1.43 -16.23
C ILE A 160 15.26 -2.39 -16.17
N LYS A 161 16.11 -2.41 -17.20
CA LYS A 161 17.36 -3.20 -17.19
C LYS A 161 18.32 -2.71 -16.12
N GLU A 162 18.46 -1.40 -15.94
CA GLU A 162 19.28 -0.83 -14.86
C GLU A 162 18.68 -1.07 -13.48
N ALA A 163 17.35 -1.00 -13.33
CA ALA A 163 16.65 -1.34 -12.10
C ALA A 163 16.84 -2.80 -11.72
N SER A 164 16.79 -3.71 -12.70
CA SER A 164 17.11 -5.12 -12.50
C SER A 164 18.54 -5.31 -12.00
N ARG A 165 19.51 -4.58 -12.56
CA ARG A 165 20.90 -4.57 -12.08
C ARG A 165 21.01 -3.99 -10.68
N ALA A 166 20.32 -2.89 -10.37
CA ALA A 166 20.31 -2.25 -9.05
C ALA A 166 19.77 -3.19 -7.96
N ILE A 167 18.65 -3.87 -8.24
CA ILE A 167 18.10 -4.92 -7.37
C ILE A 167 19.11 -6.07 -7.24
N GLY A 168 19.83 -6.38 -8.32
CA GLY A 168 21.05 -7.20 -8.38
C GLY A 168 22.03 -6.97 -7.23
N TYR A 169 22.37 -5.70 -6.97
CA TYR A 169 23.28 -5.29 -5.90
C TYR A 169 22.60 -5.17 -4.53
N VAL A 170 21.32 -4.80 -4.50
CA VAL A 170 20.53 -4.63 -3.27
C VAL A 170 19.56 -5.80 -3.10
N MET A 171 20.08 -7.03 -3.04
CA MET A 171 19.28 -8.26 -2.96
C MET A 171 18.30 -8.27 -1.78
N SER A 172 18.67 -7.66 -0.65
CA SER A 172 17.81 -7.52 0.53
C SER A 172 16.51 -6.75 0.24
N ALA A 173 16.46 -5.93 -0.82
CA ALA A 173 15.26 -5.19 -1.21
C ALA A 173 14.10 -6.12 -1.62
N LEU A 174 14.40 -7.33 -2.10
CA LEU A 174 13.38 -8.32 -2.47
C LEU A 174 12.65 -8.90 -1.25
N PHE A 175 13.28 -8.94 -0.07
CA PHE A 175 12.61 -9.39 1.15
C PHE A 175 11.79 -8.30 1.82
N TYR A 176 12.00 -7.05 1.42
CA TYR A 176 11.39 -5.90 2.07
C TYR A 176 9.85 -5.83 1.94
N PRO A 177 9.21 -6.26 0.84
CA PRO A 177 7.76 -6.42 0.77
C PRO A 177 7.19 -7.29 1.89
N LEU A 178 7.88 -8.37 2.29
CA LEU A 178 7.42 -9.24 3.37
C LEU A 178 7.39 -8.50 4.71
N PHE A 179 8.41 -7.69 4.97
CA PHE A 179 8.44 -6.81 6.13
C PHE A 179 7.27 -5.82 6.10
N THR A 180 7.02 -5.16 4.97
CA THR A 180 5.89 -4.23 4.85
C THR A 180 4.53 -4.94 4.95
N PHE A 181 4.38 -6.14 4.40
CA PHE A 181 3.15 -6.93 4.53
C PHE A 181 2.92 -7.36 5.98
N ALA A 182 3.96 -7.81 6.69
CA ALA A 182 3.84 -8.16 8.10
C ALA A 182 3.38 -6.96 8.94
N LEU A 183 3.97 -5.78 8.73
CA LEU A 183 3.54 -4.55 9.39
C LEU A 183 2.10 -4.17 9.05
N LEU A 184 1.69 -4.26 7.78
CA LEU A 184 0.31 -3.99 7.38
C LEU A 184 -0.68 -5.00 7.98
N THR A 185 -0.32 -6.28 8.03
CA THR A 185 -1.13 -7.31 8.68
C THR A 185 -1.30 -7.02 10.17
N ILE A 186 -0.24 -6.58 10.87
CA ILE A 186 -0.35 -6.15 12.27
C ILE A 186 -1.33 -4.98 12.42
N VAL A 187 -1.24 -3.97 11.54
CA VAL A 187 -2.14 -2.81 11.55
C VAL A 187 -3.60 -3.22 11.29
N ILE A 188 -3.83 -4.07 10.29
CA ILE A 188 -5.18 -4.58 9.95
C ILE A 188 -5.74 -5.43 11.10
N ALA A 189 -4.93 -6.32 11.66
CA ALA A 189 -5.35 -7.18 12.77
C ALA A 189 -5.71 -6.34 14.00
N TYR A 190 -4.86 -5.39 14.38
CA TYR A 190 -5.12 -4.49 15.50
C TYR A 190 -6.40 -3.68 15.31
N TRP A 191 -6.60 -3.11 14.12
CA TRP A 191 -7.83 -2.39 13.78
C TRP A 191 -9.08 -3.28 13.84
N ALA A 192 -9.03 -4.47 13.24
CA ALA A 192 -10.17 -5.38 13.18
C ALA A 192 -10.57 -5.88 14.57
N VAL A 193 -9.59 -6.28 15.39
CA VAL A 193 -9.83 -6.70 16.77
C VAL A 193 -10.42 -5.53 17.56
N THR A 194 -9.81 -4.35 17.51
CA THR A 194 -10.32 -3.17 18.22
C THR A 194 -11.75 -2.80 17.78
N ALA A 195 -12.04 -2.86 16.48
CA ALA A 195 -13.37 -2.57 15.94
C ALA A 195 -14.44 -3.53 16.48
N VAL A 196 -14.15 -4.84 16.51
CA VAL A 196 -15.05 -5.88 17.03
C VAL A 196 -15.27 -5.71 18.54
N PHE A 197 -14.21 -5.45 19.30
CA PHE A 197 -14.33 -5.26 20.74
C PHE A 197 -15.09 -3.97 21.09
N LEU A 198 -14.85 -2.87 20.36
CA LEU A 198 -15.62 -1.63 20.52
C LEU A 198 -17.11 -1.83 20.16
N SER A 199 -17.43 -2.56 19.08
CA SER A 199 -18.84 -2.79 18.69
C SER A 199 -19.60 -3.68 19.69
N THR A 200 -18.87 -4.55 20.40
CA THR A 200 -19.43 -5.50 21.39
C THR A 200 -19.39 -5.00 22.83
N SER A 201 -18.83 -3.82 23.07
CA SER A 201 -18.70 -3.28 24.42
C SER A 201 -20.04 -2.85 25.04
N ASN A 202 -21.13 -2.79 24.28
CA ASN A 202 -22.45 -2.44 24.82
C ASN A 202 -22.98 -3.49 25.81
N GLN A 203 -23.67 -3.02 26.87
CA GLN A 203 -24.26 -3.87 27.90
C GLN A 203 -25.65 -4.38 27.47
N PRO A 204 -26.08 -5.57 27.90
CA PRO A 204 -27.44 -6.05 27.61
C PRO A 204 -28.46 -5.28 28.45
N ILE A 205 -29.40 -4.59 27.80
CA ILE A 205 -30.52 -3.91 28.46
C ILE A 205 -31.75 -4.81 28.36
N TYR A 206 -32.36 -5.11 29.50
CA TYR A 206 -33.58 -5.89 29.60
C TYR A 206 -34.77 -4.97 29.87
N LYS A 207 -35.91 -5.26 29.23
CA LYS A 207 -37.15 -4.51 29.41
C LYS A 207 -38.29 -5.42 29.79
N VAL A 208 -39.27 -4.85 30.48
CA VAL A 208 -40.51 -5.54 30.84
C VAL A 208 -41.42 -5.65 29.62
N PHE A 209 -41.74 -6.87 29.21
CA PHE A 209 -42.72 -7.18 28.16
C PHE A 209 -43.97 -7.79 28.79
N ASN A 210 -45.13 -7.28 28.41
CA ASN A 210 -46.44 -7.77 28.84
C ASN A 210 -47.41 -7.78 27.66
N GLU A 211 -48.36 -8.71 27.64
CA GLU A 211 -49.42 -8.80 26.62
C GLU A 211 -50.49 -7.71 26.81
N THR A 212 -50.77 -7.33 28.07
CA THR A 212 -51.66 -6.21 28.42
C THR A 212 -50.89 -4.92 28.71
N ALA A 213 -51.44 -3.76 28.37
CA ALA A 213 -50.85 -2.47 28.70
C ALA A 213 -50.82 -2.27 30.23
N CYS A 214 -49.63 -2.17 30.82
CA CYS A 214 -49.41 -1.86 32.24
C CYS A 214 -48.39 -0.72 32.38
N ASP A 215 -48.44 0.02 33.49
CA ASP A 215 -47.64 1.24 33.70
C ASP A 215 -46.12 1.01 33.74
N HIS A 216 -45.67 -0.23 33.94
CA HIS A 216 -44.25 -0.61 33.90
C HIS A 216 -43.81 -1.26 32.59
N SER A 217 -44.72 -1.39 31.62
CA SER A 217 -44.40 -1.92 30.29
C SER A 217 -43.30 -1.10 29.63
N ARG A 218 -42.31 -1.78 29.04
CA ARG A 218 -41.13 -1.21 28.35
C ARG A 218 -40.13 -0.45 29.25
N LYS A 219 -40.30 -0.45 30.58
CA LYS A 219 -39.28 0.04 31.52
C LYS A 219 -38.11 -0.95 31.64
N ILE A 220 -36.94 -0.44 32.02
CA ILE A 220 -35.73 -1.24 32.21
C ILE A 220 -35.89 -2.10 33.48
N CYS A 221 -35.49 -3.37 33.40
CA CYS A 221 -35.56 -4.32 34.51
C CYS A 221 -34.25 -5.09 34.64
N GLU A 222 -33.96 -5.57 35.85
CA GLU A 222 -32.84 -6.48 36.10
C GLU A 222 -33.36 -7.91 36.22
N PRO A 223 -32.95 -8.85 35.34
CA PRO A 223 -33.47 -10.22 35.35
C PRO A 223 -33.29 -10.95 36.68
N ALA A 224 -32.21 -10.65 37.42
CA ALA A 224 -31.90 -11.30 38.69
C ALA A 224 -32.90 -10.94 39.80
N ASN A 225 -33.36 -9.68 39.84
CA ASN A 225 -34.22 -9.15 40.88
C ASN A 225 -35.69 -9.02 40.44
N PHE A 226 -35.98 -9.33 39.17
CA PHE A 226 -37.30 -9.09 38.58
C PHE A 226 -38.41 -9.88 39.27
N SER A 227 -38.18 -11.13 39.62
CA SER A 227 -39.20 -12.00 40.26
C SER A 227 -39.70 -11.48 41.60
N THR A 228 -38.91 -10.66 42.30
CA THR A 228 -39.23 -10.09 43.62
C THR A 228 -39.52 -8.58 43.57
N SER A 229 -39.48 -7.98 42.38
CA SER A 229 -39.65 -6.53 42.20
C SER A 229 -41.12 -6.11 42.22
N SER A 230 -41.39 -4.87 42.64
CA SER A 230 -42.74 -4.27 42.56
C SER A 230 -43.29 -4.24 41.13
N MET A 231 -42.41 -4.16 40.13
CA MET A 231 -42.77 -4.23 38.71
C MET A 231 -43.44 -5.56 38.33
N LYS A 232 -43.03 -6.67 38.94
CA LYS A 232 -43.64 -7.99 38.73
C LYS A 232 -44.92 -8.18 39.55
N ALA A 233 -44.99 -7.58 40.74
CA ALA A 233 -46.19 -7.57 41.56
C ALA A 233 -47.34 -6.77 40.91
N GLU A 234 -47.04 -5.65 40.26
CA GLU A 234 -48.01 -4.79 39.58
C GLU A 234 -48.36 -5.27 38.15
N CYS A 235 -47.47 -6.02 37.49
CA CYS A 235 -47.74 -6.62 36.18
C CYS A 235 -47.51 -8.16 36.24
N GLN A 236 -48.55 -8.90 36.65
CA GLN A 236 -48.45 -10.31 37.01
C GLN A 236 -47.99 -11.23 35.84
N ASP A 237 -48.39 -10.91 34.60
CA ASP A 237 -48.00 -11.67 33.38
C ASP A 237 -46.74 -11.16 32.69
N SER A 238 -46.05 -10.16 33.26
CA SER A 238 -44.90 -9.54 32.61
C SER A 238 -43.62 -10.39 32.69
N LYS A 239 -42.78 -10.33 31.65
CA LYS A 239 -41.47 -10.99 31.56
C LYS A 239 -40.38 -9.95 31.33
N CYS A 240 -39.28 -10.04 32.07
CA CYS A 240 -38.09 -9.23 31.82
C CYS A 240 -37.26 -9.92 30.73
N LEU A 241 -37.32 -9.41 29.50
CA LEU A 241 -36.64 -9.99 28.36
C LEU A 241 -35.58 -9.03 27.82
N PHE A 242 -34.57 -9.59 27.16
CA PHE A 242 -33.56 -8.80 26.47
C PHE A 242 -34.23 -7.89 25.42
N ALA A 243 -33.89 -6.61 25.42
CA ALA A 243 -34.42 -5.64 24.46
C ALA A 243 -33.37 -5.29 23.39
N PHE A 244 -32.23 -4.77 23.81
CA PHE A 244 -31.11 -4.41 22.92
C PHE A 244 -29.82 -4.23 23.72
N TYR A 245 -28.69 -4.20 23.02
CA TYR A 245 -27.40 -3.84 23.61
C TYR A 245 -27.24 -2.31 23.64
N GLY A 246 -27.06 -1.72 24.83
CA GLY A 246 -26.83 -0.29 25.04
C GLY A 246 -26.11 -0.03 26.36
N GLY A 247 -25.98 1.23 26.77
CA GLY A 247 -25.48 1.55 28.10
C GLY A 247 -25.42 3.05 28.34
N GLU A 248 -25.49 3.45 29.61
CA GLU A 248 -25.57 4.87 30.01
C GLU A 248 -24.23 5.43 30.51
N THR A 249 -23.18 4.61 30.59
CA THR A 249 -21.86 5.06 31.02
C THR A 249 -21.25 6.07 30.04
N VAL A 250 -20.36 6.93 30.55
CA VAL A 250 -19.61 7.92 29.74
C VAL A 250 -18.92 7.24 28.56
N TYR A 251 -18.36 6.04 28.76
CA TYR A 251 -17.75 5.25 27.70
C TYR A 251 -18.73 4.89 26.58
N HIS A 252 -19.96 4.45 26.88
CA HIS A 252 -20.95 4.10 25.86
C HIS A 252 -21.39 5.30 25.03
N LYS A 253 -21.41 6.51 25.62
CA LYS A 253 -21.70 7.76 24.90
C LYS A 253 -20.63 8.10 23.85
N TYR A 254 -19.36 7.76 24.11
CA TYR A 254 -18.24 8.05 23.21
C TYR A 254 -17.89 6.92 22.22
N LEU A 255 -18.58 5.77 22.25
CA LEU A 255 -18.28 4.62 21.40
C LEU A 255 -18.21 4.94 19.90
N ILE A 256 -19.13 5.77 19.40
CA ILE A 256 -19.14 6.19 17.99
C ILE A 256 -17.86 6.98 17.66
N GLY A 257 -17.46 7.89 18.54
CA GLY A 257 -16.22 8.66 18.40
C GLY A 257 -14.97 7.77 18.42
N LEU A 258 -14.95 6.76 19.30
CA LEU A 258 -13.86 5.78 19.38
C LEU A 258 -13.77 4.92 18.11
N GLN A 259 -14.90 4.58 17.49
CA GLN A 259 -14.92 3.87 16.21
C GLN A 259 -14.38 4.73 15.06
N PHE A 260 -14.76 6.02 14.99
CA PHE A 260 -14.18 6.94 14.01
C PHE A 260 -12.67 7.12 14.22
N TYR A 261 -12.24 7.25 15.47
CA TYR A 261 -10.83 7.31 15.83
C TYR A 261 -10.06 6.05 15.40
N ASN A 262 -10.62 4.87 15.65
CA ASN A 262 -10.06 3.58 15.22
C ASN A 262 -9.89 3.49 13.70
N VAL A 263 -10.91 3.89 12.93
CA VAL A 263 -10.83 3.93 11.46
C VAL A 263 -9.80 4.96 10.98
N PHE A 264 -9.76 6.14 11.57
CA PHE A 264 -8.81 7.19 11.21
C PHE A 264 -7.35 6.74 11.43
N LEU A 265 -7.06 6.16 12.60
CA LEU A 265 -5.73 5.62 12.92
C LEU A 265 -5.35 4.43 12.04
N PHE A 266 -6.30 3.60 11.62
CA PHE A 266 -6.06 2.52 10.66
C PHE A 266 -5.51 3.06 9.33
N PHE A 267 -6.20 4.02 8.71
CA PHE A 267 -5.72 4.64 7.46
C PHE A 267 -4.35 5.31 7.66
N TRP A 268 -4.17 6.00 8.79
CA TRP A 268 -2.89 6.66 9.07
C TRP A 268 -1.74 5.69 9.22
N CYS A 269 -1.90 4.64 10.04
CA CYS A 269 -0.87 3.62 10.23
C CYS A 269 -0.58 2.87 8.92
N ALA A 270 -1.60 2.50 8.15
CA ALA A 270 -1.42 1.80 6.88
C ALA A 270 -0.63 2.65 5.86
N ASN A 271 -0.97 3.93 5.75
CA ASN A 271 -0.23 4.87 4.89
C ASN A 271 1.18 5.14 5.41
N PHE A 272 1.38 5.21 6.73
CA PHE A 272 2.69 5.37 7.35
C PHE A 272 3.61 4.18 7.03
N VAL A 273 3.12 2.95 7.18
CA VAL A 273 3.88 1.73 6.83
C VAL A 273 4.24 1.73 5.34
N THR A 274 3.31 2.14 4.47
CA THR A 274 3.57 2.25 3.03
C THR A 274 4.63 3.32 2.72
N ALA A 275 4.55 4.49 3.37
CA ALA A 275 5.50 5.58 3.22
C ALA A 275 6.91 5.19 3.70
N LEU A 276 7.01 4.53 4.86
CA LEU A 276 8.25 3.95 5.38
C LEU A 276 8.83 2.96 4.37
N GLY A 277 7.96 2.18 3.74
CA GLY A 277 8.28 1.28 2.64
C GLY A 277 9.01 1.99 1.50
N GLN A 278 8.35 2.99 0.94
CA GLN A 278 8.83 3.76 -0.21
C GLN A 278 10.14 4.50 0.09
N MET A 279 10.23 5.20 1.22
CA MET A 279 11.41 6.00 1.57
C MET A 279 12.65 5.13 1.82
N THR A 280 12.47 3.97 2.47
CA THR A 280 13.56 3.02 2.73
C THR A 280 14.13 2.47 1.44
N LEU A 281 13.27 2.01 0.52
CA LEU A 281 13.69 1.52 -0.80
C LEU A 281 14.38 2.62 -1.60
N ALA A 282 13.82 3.83 -1.60
CA ALA A 282 14.39 4.97 -2.30
C ALA A 282 15.80 5.31 -1.79
N GLY A 283 16.02 5.34 -0.47
CA GLY A 283 17.34 5.62 0.08
C GLY A 283 18.37 4.53 -0.25
N ALA A 284 17.96 3.27 -0.35
CA ALA A 284 18.84 2.18 -0.76
C ALA A 284 19.22 2.24 -2.24
N PHE A 285 18.23 2.43 -3.14
CA PHE A 285 18.49 2.53 -4.58
C PHE A 285 19.21 3.83 -4.97
N ALA A 286 18.98 4.93 -4.26
CA ALA A 286 19.76 6.14 -4.44
C ALA A 286 21.23 5.94 -4.04
N SER A 287 21.50 5.16 -2.99
CA SER A 287 22.87 4.80 -2.62
C SER A 287 23.56 3.99 -3.72
N TYR A 288 22.82 3.11 -4.41
CA TYR A 288 23.32 2.41 -5.60
C TYR A 288 23.60 3.36 -6.77
N TYR A 289 22.66 4.26 -7.11
CA TYR A 289 22.81 5.15 -8.27
C TYR A 289 24.06 6.02 -8.15
N TRP A 290 24.26 6.63 -6.99
CA TRP A 290 25.31 7.63 -6.77
C TRP A 290 26.67 7.06 -6.36
N ALA A 291 26.79 5.74 -6.15
CA ALA A 291 28.06 5.04 -5.87
C ALA A 291 28.96 4.97 -7.13
N PHE A 292 30.24 5.31 -6.99
CA PHE A 292 31.20 5.32 -8.10
C PHE A 292 31.80 3.93 -8.32
N VAL A 293 32.34 3.35 -7.26
CA VAL A 293 32.85 1.97 -7.22
C VAL A 293 31.80 1.08 -6.55
N LYS A 294 31.19 0.18 -7.34
CA LYS A 294 30.19 -0.77 -6.86
C LYS A 294 30.88 -2.13 -6.67
N PRO A 295 30.81 -2.79 -5.49
CA PRO A 295 29.97 -2.48 -4.33
C PRO A 295 30.61 -1.61 -3.23
N ASP A 296 31.90 -1.25 -3.32
CA ASP A 296 32.66 -0.69 -2.19
C ASP A 296 32.15 0.65 -1.63
N ASP A 297 31.60 1.52 -2.48
CA ASP A 297 31.02 2.81 -2.06
C ASP A 297 29.60 2.68 -1.46
N MET A 298 29.04 1.47 -1.42
CA MET A 298 27.70 1.22 -0.89
C MET A 298 27.78 0.74 0.57
N PRO A 299 26.80 1.12 1.42
CA PRO A 299 26.70 0.54 2.77
C PRO A 299 26.51 -0.99 2.68
N ALA A 300 27.18 -1.75 3.55
CA ALA A 300 27.12 -3.22 3.55
C ALA A 300 25.68 -3.79 3.60
N PHE A 301 24.78 -3.08 4.31
CA PHE A 301 23.36 -3.39 4.36
C PHE A 301 22.51 -2.17 3.96
N PRO A 302 22.30 -1.91 2.65
CA PRO A 302 21.66 -0.68 2.20
C PRO A 302 20.23 -0.48 2.70
N ILE A 303 19.45 -1.56 2.77
CA ILE A 303 18.06 -1.51 3.24
C ILE A 303 18.00 -1.18 4.73
N PHE A 304 18.75 -1.89 5.57
CA PHE A 304 18.74 -1.64 7.02
C PHE A 304 19.31 -0.26 7.37
N SER A 305 20.38 0.17 6.69
CA SER A 305 20.93 1.52 6.85
C SER A 305 19.91 2.59 6.44
N SER A 306 19.21 2.40 5.32
CA SER A 306 18.16 3.32 4.85
C SER A 306 16.95 3.34 5.79
N LEU A 307 16.53 2.18 6.31
CA LEU A 307 15.43 2.03 7.27
C LEU A 307 15.76 2.74 8.58
N GLY A 308 16.96 2.53 9.10
CA GLY A 308 17.45 3.18 10.32
C GLY A 308 17.47 4.71 10.19
N ARG A 309 17.96 5.24 9.06
CA ARG A 309 17.91 6.69 8.78
C ARG A 309 16.47 7.20 8.69
N SER A 310 15.59 6.43 8.07
CA SER A 310 14.18 6.78 7.90
C SER A 310 13.45 6.91 9.23
N LEU A 311 13.61 5.92 10.12
CA LEU A 311 12.99 5.91 11.43
C LEU A 311 13.63 6.92 12.40
N ARG A 312 14.96 7.07 12.38
CA ARG A 312 15.68 7.93 13.31
C ARG A 312 15.48 9.42 13.03
N TYR A 313 15.51 9.82 11.76
CA TYR A 313 15.53 11.23 11.39
C TYR A 313 14.25 11.71 10.71
N HIS A 314 13.50 10.83 10.04
CA HIS A 314 12.45 11.23 9.10
C HIS A 314 11.06 10.68 9.41
N THR A 315 10.85 10.16 10.62
CA THR A 315 9.52 9.71 11.08
C THR A 315 8.47 10.82 11.01
N GLY A 316 8.85 12.08 11.28
CA GLY A 316 7.96 13.23 11.13
C GLY A 316 7.49 13.45 9.70
N SER A 317 8.39 13.38 8.72
CA SER A 317 8.06 13.55 7.30
C SER A 317 7.16 12.42 6.78
N LEU A 318 7.42 11.19 7.24
CA LEU A 318 6.57 10.03 6.95
C LEU A 318 5.17 10.20 7.56
N ALA A 319 5.08 10.63 8.82
CA ALA A 319 3.83 10.88 9.51
C ALA A 319 3.01 11.99 8.85
N PHE A 320 3.66 13.08 8.44
CA PHE A 320 3.00 14.20 7.79
C PHE A 320 2.44 13.83 6.40
N GLY A 321 3.24 13.22 5.54
CA GLY A 321 2.79 12.80 4.20
C GLY A 321 1.68 11.74 4.27
N SER A 322 1.80 10.78 5.20
CA SER A 322 0.76 9.76 5.43
C SER A 322 -0.52 10.34 6.04
N LEU A 323 -0.44 11.38 6.88
CA LEU A 323 -1.61 12.06 7.46
C LEU A 323 -2.46 12.72 6.36
N ILE A 324 -1.84 13.49 5.47
CA ILE A 324 -2.53 14.16 4.35
C ILE A 324 -3.29 13.12 3.51
N LEU A 325 -2.61 12.02 3.16
CA LEU A 325 -3.22 10.96 2.38
C LEU A 325 -4.39 10.29 3.11
N SER A 326 -4.26 10.10 4.42
CA SER A 326 -5.30 9.44 5.24
C SER A 326 -6.56 10.27 5.36
N ILE A 327 -6.43 11.60 5.53
CA ILE A 327 -7.56 12.52 5.56
C ILE A 327 -8.35 12.43 4.25
N ILE A 328 -7.67 12.46 3.11
CA ILE A 328 -8.29 12.36 1.78
C ILE A 328 -9.00 11.01 1.60
N GLN A 329 -8.38 9.91 2.03
CA GLN A 329 -8.98 8.58 1.94
C GLN A 329 -10.24 8.46 2.79
N ILE A 330 -10.26 9.04 3.99
CA ILE A 330 -11.44 9.03 4.87
C ILE A 330 -12.57 9.84 4.25
N ILE A 331 -12.27 11.02 3.70
CA ILE A 331 -13.28 11.81 2.98
C ILE A 331 -13.86 11.01 1.82
N ARG A 332 -13.02 10.30 1.05
CA ARG A 332 -13.49 9.44 -0.05
C ARG A 332 -14.40 8.31 0.44
N VAL A 333 -14.04 7.62 1.51
CA VAL A 333 -14.87 6.56 2.11
C VAL A 333 -16.19 7.13 2.64
N LEU A 334 -16.16 8.31 3.27
CA LEU A 334 -17.36 8.98 3.77
C LEU A 334 -18.30 9.39 2.63
N LEU A 335 -17.77 9.92 1.52
CA LEU A 335 -18.56 10.24 0.33
C LEU A 335 -19.22 8.98 -0.28
N GLU A 336 -18.52 7.84 -0.27
CA GLU A 336 -19.08 6.55 -0.71
C GLU A 336 -20.22 6.09 0.20
N TYR A 337 -20.02 6.19 1.52
CA TYR A 337 -21.03 5.84 2.51
C TYR A 337 -22.28 6.73 2.41
N ILE A 338 -22.10 8.05 2.26
CA ILE A 338 -23.20 9.01 2.09
C ILE A 338 -24.00 8.70 0.83
N ASP A 339 -23.32 8.44 -0.30
CA ASP A 339 -23.99 8.11 -1.55
C ASP A 339 -24.82 6.83 -1.42
N HIS A 340 -24.27 5.78 -0.80
CA HIS A 340 -25.00 4.53 -0.53
C HIS A 340 -26.23 4.77 0.37
N LYS A 341 -26.10 5.58 1.41
CA LYS A 341 -27.20 5.85 2.35
C LYS A 341 -28.32 6.71 1.73
N LEU A 342 -27.98 7.54 0.75
CA LEU A 342 -28.93 8.43 0.08
C LEU A 342 -29.61 7.79 -1.14
N GLN A 343 -29.30 6.54 -1.53
CA GLN A 343 -29.83 5.90 -2.75
C GLN A 343 -31.37 5.89 -2.85
N GLY A 344 -32.11 5.99 -1.72
CA GLY A 344 -33.57 6.01 -1.69
C GLY A 344 -34.24 7.39 -1.74
N THR A 345 -33.51 8.51 -1.71
CA THR A 345 -34.10 9.86 -1.47
C THR A 345 -33.46 10.97 -2.33
N GLN A 346 -32.78 10.63 -3.43
CA GLN A 346 -31.95 11.61 -4.15
C GLN A 346 -32.70 12.46 -5.19
N ASN A 347 -32.56 13.79 -5.07
CA ASN A 347 -32.81 14.75 -6.14
C ASN A 347 -31.68 14.70 -7.20
N LYS A 348 -31.98 15.06 -8.45
CA LYS A 348 -30.99 15.08 -9.56
C LYS A 348 -29.73 15.91 -9.23
N CYS A 349 -29.91 17.03 -8.52
CA CYS A 349 -28.81 17.91 -8.09
C CYS A 349 -27.85 17.24 -7.09
N THR A 350 -28.38 16.54 -6.08
CA THR A 350 -27.58 15.83 -5.07
C THR A 350 -26.73 14.73 -5.70
N LYS A 351 -27.31 13.98 -6.65
CA LYS A 351 -26.59 12.92 -7.38
C LYS A 351 -25.47 13.48 -8.23
N PHE A 352 -25.69 14.60 -8.90
CA PHE A 352 -24.64 15.29 -9.66
C PHE A 352 -23.51 15.80 -8.76
N LEU A 353 -23.84 16.43 -7.63
CA LEU A 353 -22.84 16.95 -6.69
C LEU A 353 -21.98 15.84 -6.08
N LEU A 354 -22.59 14.73 -5.64
CA LEU A 354 -21.87 13.58 -5.11
C LEU A 354 -20.97 12.93 -6.16
N CYS A 355 -21.44 12.82 -7.41
CA CYS A 355 -20.62 12.33 -8.51
C CYS A 355 -19.38 13.23 -8.73
N CYS A 356 -19.57 14.55 -8.76
CA CYS A 356 -18.47 15.51 -8.92
C CYS A 356 -17.46 15.43 -7.77
N LEU A 357 -17.93 15.39 -6.52
CA LEU A 357 -17.05 15.27 -5.34
C LEU A 357 -16.30 13.94 -5.32
N LYS A 358 -16.96 12.82 -5.62
CA LYS A 358 -16.30 11.51 -5.73
C LYS A 358 -15.17 11.53 -6.76
N CYS A 359 -15.41 12.11 -7.94
CA CYS A 359 -14.41 12.25 -8.99
C CYS A 359 -13.24 13.15 -8.52
N CYS A 360 -13.53 14.32 -7.93
CA CYS A 360 -12.52 15.26 -7.46
C CYS A 360 -11.62 14.66 -6.37
N PHE A 361 -12.20 14.03 -5.35
CA PHE A 361 -11.43 13.38 -4.28
C PHE A 361 -10.66 12.15 -4.76
N TRP A 362 -11.19 11.41 -5.74
CA TRP A 362 -10.44 10.34 -6.39
C TRP A 362 -9.21 10.88 -7.13
N CYS A 363 -9.35 11.96 -7.91
CA CYS A 363 -8.24 12.64 -8.57
C CYS A 363 -7.23 13.18 -7.55
N LEU A 364 -7.71 13.82 -6.48
CA LEU A 364 -6.86 14.36 -5.41
C LEU A 364 -6.07 13.25 -4.70
N GLU A 365 -6.69 12.12 -4.38
CA GLU A 365 -5.99 10.97 -3.79
C GLU A 365 -4.85 10.49 -4.70
N LYS A 366 -5.10 10.39 -6.00
CA LYS A 366 -4.07 9.98 -6.98
C LYS A 366 -2.94 10.99 -7.07
N PHE A 367 -3.26 12.27 -7.13
CA PHE A 367 -2.29 13.36 -7.18
C PHE A 367 -1.42 13.42 -5.91
N ILE A 368 -2.02 13.32 -4.73
CA ILE A 368 -1.28 13.31 -3.46
C ILE A 368 -0.43 12.06 -3.32
N LYS A 369 -0.90 10.88 -3.74
CA LYS A 369 -0.06 9.67 -3.81
C LYS A 369 1.18 9.88 -4.68
N PHE A 370 1.01 10.54 -5.83
CA PHE A 370 2.12 10.88 -6.72
C PHE A 370 3.12 11.84 -6.06
N ILE A 371 2.65 12.94 -5.45
CA ILE A 371 3.53 13.88 -4.75
C ILE A 371 4.25 13.20 -3.60
N ASN A 372 3.53 12.48 -2.73
CA ASN A 372 4.11 11.79 -1.57
C ASN A 372 5.24 10.85 -1.99
N ARG A 373 5.00 10.01 -3.01
CA ARG A 373 5.98 9.04 -3.50
C ARG A 373 7.28 9.72 -3.93
N ASN A 374 7.18 10.80 -4.72
CA ASN A 374 8.35 11.54 -5.20
C ASN A 374 9.02 12.39 -4.10
N ALA A 375 8.23 12.96 -3.18
CA ALA A 375 8.72 13.67 -2.02
C ALA A 375 9.58 12.76 -1.13
N TYR A 376 9.13 11.53 -0.85
CA TYR A 376 9.89 10.56 -0.06
C TYR A 376 11.22 10.18 -0.69
N ILE A 377 11.31 10.11 -2.03
CA ILE A 377 12.60 9.90 -2.72
C ILE A 377 13.53 11.08 -2.44
N MET A 378 13.05 12.32 -2.55
CA MET A 378 13.87 13.51 -2.26
C MET A 378 14.27 13.63 -0.78
N VAL A 379 13.38 13.27 0.16
CA VAL A 379 13.71 13.17 1.59
C VAL A 379 14.80 12.11 1.80
N ALA A 380 14.68 10.95 1.16
CA ALA A 380 15.66 9.87 1.29
C ALA A 380 17.05 10.30 0.80
N ILE A 381 17.15 11.10 -0.26
CA ILE A 381 18.44 11.58 -0.80
C ILE A 381 19.00 12.74 0.04
N TYR A 382 18.18 13.77 0.33
CA TYR A 382 18.68 15.04 0.88
C TYR A 382 18.45 15.23 2.38
N GLY A 383 17.53 14.49 2.97
CA GLY A 383 17.18 14.64 4.38
C GLY A 383 16.53 15.98 4.74
N LYS A 384 15.89 16.65 3.77
CA LYS A 384 15.07 17.87 4.02
C LYS A 384 13.66 17.49 4.49
N ASN A 385 12.96 18.45 5.11
CA ASN A 385 11.55 18.33 5.51
C ASN A 385 10.62 17.98 4.33
N PHE A 386 9.45 17.41 4.62
CA PHE A 386 8.53 16.89 3.61
C PHE A 386 8.11 17.94 2.58
N CYS A 387 7.66 19.12 3.00
CA CYS A 387 7.16 20.16 2.09
C CYS A 387 8.25 20.66 1.12
N THR A 388 9.47 20.86 1.62
CA THR A 388 10.60 21.29 0.78
C THR A 388 10.96 20.20 -0.22
N SER A 389 11.03 18.94 0.22
CA SER A 389 11.30 17.80 -0.66
C SER A 389 10.20 17.56 -1.69
N ALA A 390 8.93 17.74 -1.32
CA ALA A 390 7.78 17.64 -2.22
C ALA A 390 7.81 18.72 -3.30
N LYS A 391 8.16 19.96 -2.91
CA LYS A 391 8.35 21.07 -3.84
C LYS A 391 9.51 20.82 -4.80
N ASP A 392 10.67 20.44 -4.28
CA ASP A 392 11.86 20.12 -5.10
C ASP A 392 11.56 19.00 -6.10
N ALA A 393 10.89 17.93 -5.64
CA ALA A 393 10.49 16.81 -6.50
C ALA A 393 9.52 17.27 -7.61
N PHE A 394 8.49 18.05 -7.25
CA PHE A 394 7.48 18.53 -8.18
C PHE A 394 8.11 19.40 -9.29
N PHE A 395 8.96 20.37 -8.94
CA PHE A 395 9.60 21.23 -9.93
C PHE A 395 10.58 20.46 -10.84
N LEU A 396 11.36 19.52 -10.30
CA LEU A 396 12.26 18.68 -11.09
C LEU A 396 11.49 17.86 -12.15
N LEU A 397 10.33 17.31 -11.75
CA LEU A 397 9.47 16.53 -12.64
C LEU A 397 8.76 17.42 -13.66
N MET A 398 8.24 18.59 -13.26
CA MET A 398 7.52 19.50 -14.16
C MET A 398 8.41 20.04 -15.29
N ARG A 399 9.70 20.32 -15.02
CA ARG A 399 10.67 20.72 -16.05
C ARG A 399 10.92 19.64 -17.09
N ASN A 400 10.73 18.37 -16.71
CA ASN A 400 10.95 17.20 -17.55
C ASN A 400 9.64 16.43 -17.84
N MET A 401 8.48 17.09 -17.74
CA MET A 401 7.16 16.44 -17.67
C MET A 401 6.87 15.47 -18.80
N ILE A 402 7.25 15.78 -20.05
CA ILE A 402 7.02 14.89 -21.20
C ILE A 402 7.83 13.59 -21.06
N ARG A 403 9.08 13.68 -20.58
CA ARG A 403 9.93 12.50 -20.37
C ARG A 403 9.40 11.66 -19.21
N VAL A 404 8.98 12.33 -18.13
CA VAL A 404 8.40 11.73 -16.92
C VAL A 404 7.11 10.99 -17.24
N ALA A 405 6.12 11.67 -17.81
CA ALA A 405 4.78 11.15 -18.00
C ALA A 405 4.75 9.91 -18.91
N VAL A 406 5.53 9.92 -19.99
CA VAL A 406 5.57 8.76 -20.90
C VAL A 406 6.29 7.58 -20.25
N LEU A 407 7.41 7.82 -19.57
CA LEU A 407 8.22 6.76 -18.98
C LEU A 407 7.48 6.06 -17.84
N ASP A 408 6.80 6.83 -17.00
CA ASP A 408 5.97 6.34 -15.90
C ASP A 408 4.88 5.40 -16.44
N LYS A 409 4.12 5.84 -17.47
CA LYS A 409 3.05 5.05 -18.08
C LYS A 409 3.54 3.77 -18.76
N VAL A 410 4.67 3.81 -19.47
CA VAL A 410 5.24 2.62 -20.12
C VAL A 410 5.75 1.64 -19.07
N THR A 411 6.42 2.13 -18.03
CA THR A 411 6.93 1.29 -16.93
C THR A 411 5.77 0.60 -16.21
N ASP A 412 4.73 1.35 -15.84
CA ASP A 412 3.54 0.79 -15.18
C ASP A 412 2.86 -0.27 -16.03
N PHE A 413 2.71 -0.04 -17.34
CA PHE A 413 2.15 -1.02 -18.26
C PHE A 413 2.99 -2.31 -18.33
N LEU A 414 4.32 -2.18 -18.46
CA LEU A 414 5.22 -3.33 -18.49
C LEU A 414 5.14 -4.12 -17.18
N LEU A 415 5.25 -3.46 -16.02
CA LEU A 415 5.13 -4.14 -14.73
C LEU A 415 3.74 -4.75 -14.52
N PHE A 416 2.67 -4.18 -15.08
CA PHE A 416 1.33 -4.76 -15.07
C PHE A 416 1.26 -6.06 -15.91
N LEU A 417 1.80 -6.06 -17.13
CA LEU A 417 1.84 -7.26 -17.95
C LEU A 417 2.65 -8.38 -17.29
N GLY A 418 3.76 -8.02 -16.63
CA GLY A 418 4.55 -8.97 -15.83
C GLY A 418 3.75 -9.62 -14.70
N LYS A 419 2.88 -8.86 -14.01
CA LYS A 419 1.97 -9.41 -12.99
C LYS A 419 0.98 -10.40 -13.60
N LEU A 420 0.34 -10.04 -14.71
CA LEU A 420 -0.66 -10.90 -15.37
C LEU A 420 -0.04 -12.22 -15.85
N LEU A 421 1.18 -12.18 -16.38
CA LEU A 421 1.88 -13.38 -16.83
C LEU A 421 2.12 -14.37 -15.69
N ILE A 422 2.64 -13.89 -14.55
CA ILE A 422 2.89 -14.75 -13.38
C ILE A 422 1.58 -15.36 -12.87
N VAL A 423 0.55 -14.54 -12.70
CA VAL A 423 -0.76 -14.98 -12.20
C VAL A 423 -1.42 -15.97 -13.17
N GLY A 424 -1.29 -15.74 -14.48
CA GLY A 424 -1.79 -16.63 -15.52
C GLY A 424 -1.10 -18.00 -15.49
N LEU A 425 0.24 -18.03 -15.44
CA LEU A 425 0.99 -19.30 -15.37
C LEU A 425 0.68 -20.09 -14.11
N VAL A 426 0.63 -19.42 -12.95
CA VAL A 426 0.27 -20.05 -11.67
C VAL A 426 -1.19 -20.54 -11.70
N GLY A 427 -2.10 -19.77 -12.29
CA GLY A 427 -3.51 -20.15 -12.45
C GLY A 427 -3.69 -21.36 -13.35
N ILE A 428 -2.98 -21.43 -14.48
CA ILE A 428 -2.98 -22.59 -15.39
C ILE A 428 -2.45 -23.83 -14.66
N PHE A 429 -1.32 -23.70 -13.96
CA PHE A 429 -0.75 -24.80 -13.18
C PHE A 429 -1.71 -25.26 -12.08
N ALA A 430 -2.32 -24.34 -11.34
CA ALA A 430 -3.34 -24.65 -10.33
C ALA A 430 -4.55 -25.35 -10.94
N PHE A 431 -5.02 -24.91 -12.11
CA PHE A 431 -6.12 -25.57 -12.82
C PHE A 431 -5.78 -27.01 -13.18
N PHE A 432 -4.61 -27.27 -13.78
CA PHE A 432 -4.20 -28.64 -14.12
C PHE A 432 -3.99 -29.52 -12.88
N PHE A 433 -3.48 -28.95 -11.79
CA PHE A 433 -3.27 -29.66 -10.53
C PHE A 433 -4.59 -30.03 -9.84
N PHE A 434 -5.52 -29.10 -9.69
CA PHE A 434 -6.80 -29.33 -8.99
C PHE A 434 -7.88 -29.97 -9.86
N SER A 435 -7.75 -29.95 -11.19
CA SER A 435 -8.69 -30.63 -12.11
C SER A 435 -8.39 -32.11 -12.32
N GLY A 436 -7.26 -32.63 -11.82
CA GLY A 436 -6.87 -34.04 -11.94
C GLY A 436 -6.58 -34.51 -13.38
N ARG A 437 -6.47 -33.60 -14.36
CA ARG A 437 -6.29 -33.97 -15.77
C ARG A 437 -4.89 -34.46 -16.13
N VAL A 438 -3.93 -34.36 -15.22
CA VAL A 438 -2.55 -34.81 -15.41
C VAL A 438 -2.32 -36.04 -14.53
N LYS A 439 -2.11 -37.21 -15.17
CA LYS A 439 -1.87 -38.51 -14.51
C LYS A 439 -0.71 -38.50 -13.50
N ALA A 440 0.22 -37.54 -13.61
CA ALA A 440 1.35 -37.36 -12.69
C ALA A 440 0.94 -36.91 -11.26
N PHE A 441 -0.24 -36.32 -11.09
CA PHE A 441 -0.70 -35.77 -9.79
C PHE A 441 -1.97 -36.43 -9.24
N GLU A 442 -2.48 -37.46 -9.93
CA GLU A 442 -3.74 -38.15 -9.62
C GLU A 442 -3.74 -38.79 -8.21
N ASN A 443 -2.58 -39.24 -7.73
CA ASN A 443 -2.41 -39.84 -6.39
C ASN A 443 -2.14 -38.84 -5.26
N THR A 444 -1.86 -37.58 -5.60
CA THR A 444 -1.48 -36.53 -4.63
C THR A 444 -2.59 -35.49 -4.45
N ALA A 445 -3.42 -35.29 -5.46
CA ALA A 445 -4.50 -34.31 -5.43
C ALA A 445 -5.77 -34.91 -4.80
N PRO A 446 -6.34 -34.30 -3.73
CA PRO A 446 -7.60 -34.75 -3.16
C PRO A 446 -8.76 -34.45 -4.12
N ASN A 447 -9.72 -35.37 -4.22
CA ASN A 447 -10.95 -35.15 -4.99
C ASN A 447 -11.79 -34.04 -4.33
N LEU A 448 -11.80 -32.85 -4.93
CA LEU A 448 -12.50 -31.66 -4.41
C LEU A 448 -13.83 -31.46 -5.15
N HIS A 449 -14.95 -31.41 -4.41
CA HIS A 449 -16.27 -31.09 -4.96
C HIS A 449 -16.34 -29.67 -5.56
N TYR A 450 -15.55 -28.74 -5.01
CA TYR A 450 -15.44 -27.34 -5.48
C TYR A 450 -13.98 -26.96 -5.76
N TYR A 451 -13.37 -27.57 -6.78
CA TYR A 451 -11.98 -27.29 -7.17
C TYR A 451 -11.71 -25.83 -7.58
N TRP A 452 -12.75 -25.05 -7.93
CA TRP A 452 -12.62 -23.62 -8.25
C TRP A 452 -12.23 -22.73 -7.07
N VAL A 453 -12.64 -23.08 -5.85
CA VAL A 453 -12.34 -22.29 -4.64
C VAL A 453 -10.83 -22.23 -4.35
N PRO A 454 -10.09 -23.35 -4.30
CA PRO A 454 -8.63 -23.30 -4.12
C PRO A 454 -7.92 -22.67 -5.31
N ILE A 455 -8.39 -22.85 -6.56
CA ILE A 455 -7.83 -22.16 -7.74
C ILE A 455 -7.96 -20.65 -7.60
N LEU A 456 -9.15 -20.14 -7.28
CA LEU A 456 -9.38 -18.71 -7.09
C LEU A 456 -8.51 -18.14 -5.96
N THR A 457 -8.38 -18.89 -4.87
CA THR A 457 -7.51 -18.53 -3.74
C THR A 457 -6.04 -18.43 -4.16
N VAL A 458 -5.55 -19.39 -4.94
CA VAL A 458 -4.17 -19.38 -5.48
C VAL A 458 -3.96 -18.23 -6.46
N VAL A 459 -4.92 -17.97 -7.36
CA VAL A 459 -4.86 -16.86 -8.31
C VAL A 459 -4.82 -15.51 -7.59
N VAL A 460 -5.73 -15.27 -6.65
CA VAL A 460 -5.76 -14.02 -5.87
C VAL A 460 -4.50 -13.87 -5.01
N GLY A 461 -4.07 -14.95 -4.33
CA GLY A 461 -2.84 -14.95 -3.55
C GLY A 461 -1.60 -14.63 -4.39
N SER A 462 -1.48 -15.26 -5.56
CA SER A 462 -0.37 -15.00 -6.48
C SER A 462 -0.36 -13.56 -7.00
N TYR A 463 -1.52 -12.95 -7.25
CA TYR A 463 -1.62 -11.55 -7.65
C TYR A 463 -1.13 -10.60 -6.54
N LEU A 464 -1.51 -10.84 -5.29
CA LEU A 464 -1.08 -10.02 -4.14
C LEU A 464 0.43 -10.10 -3.93
N ILE A 465 1.00 -11.31 -4.02
CA ILE A 465 2.45 -11.52 -3.93
C ILE A 465 3.14 -10.78 -5.08
N ALA A 466 2.74 -11.03 -6.33
CA ALA A 466 3.30 -10.36 -7.50
C ALA A 466 3.22 -8.84 -7.36
N HIS A 467 2.10 -8.29 -6.91
CA HIS A 467 1.94 -6.86 -6.65
C HIS A 467 2.99 -6.32 -5.68
N GLY A 468 3.26 -7.03 -4.58
CA GLY A 468 4.31 -6.69 -3.62
C GLY A 468 5.71 -6.65 -4.26
N PHE A 469 6.08 -7.66 -5.05
CA PHE A 469 7.38 -7.71 -5.74
C PHE A 469 7.56 -6.60 -6.75
N PHE A 470 6.59 -6.45 -7.63
CA PHE A 470 6.62 -5.42 -8.67
C PHE A 470 6.58 -4.01 -8.08
N SER A 471 6.07 -3.83 -6.85
CA SER A 471 6.16 -2.53 -6.16
C SER A 471 7.60 -2.13 -5.82
N VAL A 472 8.49 -3.09 -5.53
CA VAL A 472 9.92 -2.83 -5.33
C VAL A 472 10.59 -2.39 -6.62
N TYR A 473 10.27 -3.08 -7.73
CA TYR A 473 10.74 -2.69 -9.06
C TYR A 473 10.25 -1.28 -9.43
N ALA A 474 8.98 -0.98 -9.19
CA ALA A 474 8.43 0.35 -9.45
C ALA A 474 9.14 1.43 -8.62
N MET A 475 9.36 1.19 -7.33
CA MET A 475 10.12 2.14 -6.49
C MET A 475 11.58 2.28 -6.92
N CYS A 476 12.22 1.21 -7.40
CA CYS A 476 13.55 1.25 -7.96
C CYS A 476 13.60 2.14 -9.21
N VAL A 477 12.71 1.88 -10.19
CA VAL A 477 12.65 2.65 -11.43
C VAL A 477 12.43 4.14 -11.14
N ASP A 478 11.48 4.50 -10.27
CA ASP A 478 11.23 5.90 -9.92
C ASP A 478 12.44 6.56 -9.27
N THR A 479 13.11 5.85 -8.35
CA THR A 479 14.28 6.38 -7.65
C THR A 479 15.43 6.62 -8.63
N LEU A 480 15.72 5.64 -9.49
CA LEU A 480 16.76 5.78 -10.51
C LEU A 480 16.39 6.87 -11.50
N PHE A 481 15.13 6.97 -11.89
CA PHE A 481 14.64 7.99 -12.81
C PHE A 481 14.78 9.39 -12.22
N LEU A 482 14.42 9.59 -10.94
CA LEU A 482 14.56 10.90 -10.29
C LEU A 482 16.05 11.27 -10.11
N CYS A 483 16.89 10.31 -9.70
CA CYS A 483 18.34 10.52 -9.63
C CYS A 483 18.93 10.85 -11.01
N PHE A 484 18.42 10.21 -12.05
CA PHE A 484 18.80 10.45 -13.44
C PHE A 484 18.41 11.85 -13.93
N LEU A 485 17.18 12.30 -13.65
CA LEU A 485 16.76 13.67 -14.00
C LEU A 485 17.63 14.70 -13.30
N GLU A 486 17.98 14.43 -12.04
CA GLU A 486 18.87 15.31 -11.29
C GLU A 486 20.32 15.28 -11.81
N ASP A 487 20.83 14.12 -12.20
CA ASP A 487 22.14 13.97 -12.85
C ASP A 487 22.20 14.77 -14.16
N LEU A 488 21.11 14.80 -14.94
CA LEU A 488 21.01 15.63 -16.14
C LEU A 488 20.99 17.14 -15.88
N GLU A 489 20.46 17.60 -14.75
CA GLU A 489 20.48 19.02 -14.39
C GLU A 489 21.83 19.46 -13.83
N ARG A 490 22.54 18.56 -13.13
CA ARG A 490 23.79 18.88 -12.43
C ARG A 490 25.03 18.72 -13.29
N ASN A 491 25.03 17.72 -14.16
CA ASN A 491 26.20 17.30 -14.92
C ASN A 491 26.01 17.59 -16.41
N ASP A 492 27.10 17.98 -17.07
CA ASP A 492 27.12 18.31 -18.50
C ASP A 492 27.96 17.32 -19.33
N GLY A 493 28.61 16.36 -18.67
CA GLY A 493 29.49 15.37 -19.29
C GLY A 493 30.91 15.88 -19.54
N SER A 494 31.31 17.03 -18.99
CA SER A 494 32.71 17.46 -18.94
C SER A 494 33.55 16.57 -18.01
N ALA A 495 34.88 16.63 -18.12
CA ALA A 495 35.79 15.95 -17.20
C ALA A 495 35.56 16.39 -15.73
N GLU A 496 35.25 17.68 -15.54
CA GLU A 496 34.93 18.22 -14.21
C GLU A 496 33.54 17.79 -13.71
N ARG A 497 32.56 17.53 -14.59
CA ARG A 497 31.16 17.21 -14.26
C ARG A 497 30.63 16.02 -15.10
N PRO A 498 31.17 14.81 -14.91
CA PRO A 498 30.74 13.66 -15.69
C PRO A 498 29.33 13.19 -15.28
N TYR A 499 28.55 12.71 -16.24
CA TYR A 499 27.31 12.00 -15.95
C TYR A 499 27.60 10.71 -15.19
N ARG A 500 26.76 10.42 -14.19
CA ARG A 500 26.88 9.22 -13.34
C ARG A 500 26.00 8.05 -13.76
N MET A 501 25.06 8.27 -14.68
CA MET A 501 24.24 7.22 -15.27
C MET A 501 25.05 6.17 -16.05
N SER A 502 24.47 5.00 -16.28
CA SER A 502 25.16 3.92 -17.00
C SER A 502 25.44 4.25 -18.47
N ASP A 503 26.46 3.62 -19.05
CA ASP A 503 26.79 3.75 -20.48
C ASP A 503 25.63 3.39 -21.40
N ARG A 504 24.78 2.44 -20.99
CA ARG A 504 23.57 2.07 -21.73
C ARG A 504 22.61 3.25 -21.79
N LEU A 505 22.39 3.92 -20.67
CA LEU A 505 21.48 5.06 -20.60
C LEU A 505 22.06 6.28 -21.34
N LEU A 506 23.37 6.52 -21.23
CA LEU A 506 24.10 7.53 -22.01
C LEU A 506 23.88 7.33 -23.51
N LYS A 507 24.09 6.11 -24.01
CA LYS A 507 23.89 5.76 -25.43
C LYS A 507 22.44 5.99 -25.87
N VAL A 508 21.45 5.58 -25.07
CA VAL A 508 20.02 5.75 -25.40
C VAL A 508 19.62 7.24 -25.47
N LEU A 509 20.27 8.09 -24.68
CA LEU A 509 20.00 9.53 -24.65
C LEU A 509 20.89 10.35 -25.59
N ASN A 510 21.78 9.70 -26.32
CA ASN A 510 22.80 10.34 -27.15
C ASN A 510 23.65 11.34 -26.34
N LYS A 511 23.99 10.99 -25.10
CA LYS A 511 24.92 11.72 -24.21
C LYS A 511 26.21 10.94 -24.07
N LYS A 512 27.33 11.63 -23.84
CA LYS A 512 28.65 11.03 -23.63
C LYS A 512 29.43 11.86 -22.61
N ASN A 513 30.22 11.21 -21.77
CA ASN A 513 31.25 11.87 -21.00
C ASN A 513 32.42 12.16 -21.94
N LYS A 514 32.89 13.41 -21.94
CA LYS A 514 34.06 13.83 -22.71
C LYS A 514 35.31 13.22 -22.05
N PRO A 515 36.25 12.67 -22.82
CA PRO A 515 37.54 12.24 -22.27
C PRO A 515 38.26 13.44 -21.66
N GLU A 516 39.05 13.20 -20.61
CA GLU A 516 39.97 14.20 -20.08
C GLU A 516 40.88 14.70 -21.21
N PRO A 517 41.15 16.03 -21.30
CA PRO A 517 42.19 16.50 -22.20
C PRO A 517 43.49 15.81 -21.80
N ALA A 518 44.14 15.14 -22.75
CA ALA A 518 45.48 14.61 -22.52
C ALA A 518 46.41 15.80 -22.20
N GLU A 519 46.97 15.80 -20.99
CA GLU A 519 48.04 16.72 -20.58
C GLU A 519 49.34 16.45 -21.35
#